data_AF-A0A735L061-F1
#
_entry.id   AF-A0A735L061-F1
#
_cell.length_a   1.000
_cell.length_b   1.000
_cell.length_c   1.000
_cell.angle_alpha   90.00
_cell.angle_beta   90.00
_cell.angle_gamma   90.00
#
_symmetry.space_group_name_H-M   'P 1'
#
loop_
_entity.id
_entity.type
_entity.pdbx_description
1 polymer ?
#
loop_
_entity_poly.entity_id
_entity_poly.type
_entity_poly.pdbx_seq_one_letter_code
_entity_poly.pdbx_strand_id
1 'polypeptide(L)'
;MTKTNLITGFLGSGKTTSILHLLAHKDPAEKWAVLVNEFGEVGIDGALLADSGALLKEIPGGCMCCVNGLPMQVGLNTLLRQGKPDRLLIEPTGLGHPKQILDLLTAPVYEPWIDLRATLCILDPRLLLDQQSVANENFRDQLASADIIIANKTDRATAQSDTALQQWWRQYGGNRQLIHAEHGQIDGKLLDLPRQNLAELPASAAHSHTHASKKGLAALNLPAQQRWRRSLNSGQGHQACGWIFDADTVFDTIGLLEWARLAPVGRVKGVMRIQEGLVRINRQGDDLHIETQSVAPPDSRVELISNTETDWNTLQTALLKLRLATHA
;
A
#
# COMPACT_ATOMS: atom_id res chain seq x y z
N MET A 1 16.08 13.22 -16.81
CA MET A 1 15.94 12.64 -15.45
C MET A 1 14.49 12.24 -15.26
N THR A 2 14.24 11.19 -14.50
CA THR A 2 12.89 10.73 -14.14
C THR A 2 12.38 11.59 -12.98
N LYS A 3 11.22 12.24 -13.11
CA LYS A 3 10.57 12.91 -11.97
C LYS A 3 10.11 11.85 -10.97
N THR A 4 10.52 11.94 -9.72
CA THR A 4 10.20 10.92 -8.71
C THR A 4 9.46 11.53 -7.54
N ASN A 5 8.37 10.90 -7.11
CA ASN A 5 7.62 11.29 -5.93
C ASN A 5 7.53 10.11 -4.95
N LEU A 6 7.80 10.38 -3.67
CA LEU A 6 7.53 9.44 -2.59
C LEU A 6 6.15 9.74 -1.99
N ILE A 7 5.26 8.75 -2.00
CA ILE A 7 3.90 8.87 -1.48
C ILE A 7 3.79 8.00 -0.22
N THR A 8 3.97 8.61 0.95
CA THR A 8 3.92 7.97 2.26
C THR A 8 2.52 8.06 2.88
N GLY A 9 2.37 7.48 4.07
CA GLY A 9 1.13 7.49 4.83
C GLY A 9 0.89 6.15 5.51
N PHE A 10 0.19 6.20 6.64
CA PHE A 10 -0.02 5.02 7.48
C PHE A 10 -0.94 3.99 6.82
N LEU A 11 -1.10 2.82 7.45
CA LEU A 11 -1.97 1.77 6.93
C LEU A 11 -3.40 2.30 6.75
N GLY A 12 -3.99 2.07 5.57
CA GLY A 12 -5.38 2.43 5.30
C GLY A 12 -5.67 3.92 5.03
N SER A 13 -4.66 4.78 4.93
CA SER A 13 -4.86 6.22 4.65
C SER A 13 -5.34 6.54 3.23
N GLY A 14 -5.26 5.59 2.30
CA GLY A 14 -5.72 5.73 0.91
C GLY A 14 -4.61 6.02 -0.12
N LYS A 15 -3.35 5.68 0.19
CA LYS A 15 -2.20 5.79 -0.73
C LYS A 15 -2.45 5.17 -2.12
N THR A 16 -2.70 3.86 -2.18
CA THR A 16 -2.96 3.13 -3.42
C THR A 16 -4.14 3.71 -4.20
N THR A 17 -5.23 4.09 -3.52
CA THR A 17 -6.38 4.78 -4.13
C THR A 17 -5.99 6.11 -4.75
N SER A 18 -5.14 6.89 -4.08
CA SER A 18 -4.67 8.18 -4.57
C SER A 18 -3.74 8.01 -5.78
N ILE A 19 -2.91 6.96 -5.78
CA ILE A 19 -2.05 6.60 -6.92
C ILE A 19 -2.90 6.18 -8.12
N LEU A 20 -3.92 5.35 -7.93
CA LEU A 20 -4.86 4.97 -8.98
C LEU A 20 -5.54 6.20 -9.58
N HIS A 21 -5.99 7.14 -8.73
CA HIS A 21 -6.55 8.41 -9.18
C HIS A 21 -5.56 9.21 -10.03
N LEU A 22 -4.32 9.38 -9.57
CA LEU A 22 -3.28 10.08 -10.32
C LEU A 22 -2.98 9.42 -11.67
N LEU A 23 -2.90 8.09 -11.71
CA LEU A 23 -2.65 7.35 -12.95
C LEU A 23 -3.80 7.46 -13.96
N ALA A 24 -5.04 7.51 -13.47
CA ALA A 24 -6.21 7.71 -14.33
C ALA A 24 -6.28 9.12 -14.94
N HIS A 25 -5.60 10.10 -14.33
CA HIS A 25 -5.65 11.52 -14.74
C HIS A 25 -4.29 12.06 -15.24
N LYS A 26 -3.28 11.20 -15.40
CA LYS A 26 -1.97 11.60 -15.91
C LYS A 26 -2.07 12.03 -17.37
N ASP A 27 -1.07 12.77 -17.84
CA ASP A 27 -0.89 13.00 -19.28
C ASP A 27 -0.71 11.64 -19.98
N PRO A 28 -1.56 11.29 -20.97
CA PRO A 28 -1.39 10.07 -21.75
C PRO A 28 -0.04 9.97 -22.47
N ALA A 29 0.59 11.11 -22.79
CA ALA A 29 1.91 11.17 -23.42
C ALA A 29 3.06 10.84 -22.46
N GLU A 30 2.87 11.00 -21.14
CA GLU A 30 3.90 10.65 -20.16
C GLU A 30 3.86 9.17 -19.80
N LYS A 31 5.03 8.54 -19.78
CA LYS A 31 5.23 7.17 -19.32
C LYS A 31 5.47 7.16 -17.81
N TRP A 32 4.47 6.72 -17.05
CA TRP A 32 4.59 6.62 -15.59
C TRP A 32 4.96 5.20 -15.17
N ALA A 33 5.75 5.10 -14.10
CA ALA A 33 6.04 3.86 -13.40
C ALA A 33 5.64 3.98 -11.94
N VAL A 34 5.25 2.85 -11.35
CA VAL A 34 4.99 2.76 -9.91
C VAL A 34 5.84 1.66 -9.31
N LEU A 35 6.59 2.00 -8.27
CA LEU A 35 7.31 1.06 -7.42
C LEU A 35 6.54 0.90 -6.11
N VAL A 36 5.86 -0.23 -5.95
CA VAL A 36 5.03 -0.52 -4.77
C VAL A 36 5.67 -1.62 -3.94
N ASN A 37 5.65 -1.43 -2.62
CA ASN A 37 5.97 -2.49 -1.67
C ASN A 37 4.74 -2.81 -0.83
N GLU A 38 4.37 -4.09 -0.79
CA GLU A 38 3.28 -4.56 0.05
C GLU A 38 3.81 -5.11 1.38
N PHE A 39 3.00 -5.02 2.45
CA PHE A 39 3.41 -5.50 3.77
C PHE A 39 3.29 -7.03 3.86
N GLY A 40 2.30 -7.62 3.19
CA GLY A 40 2.21 -9.07 3.11
C GLY A 40 2.62 -9.63 1.75
N GLU A 41 2.55 -10.95 1.66
CA GLU A 41 3.30 -11.73 0.67
C GLU A 41 2.51 -12.04 -0.60
N VAL A 42 1.31 -11.46 -0.76
CA VAL A 42 0.34 -11.87 -1.79
C VAL A 42 0.35 -10.96 -3.01
N GLY A 43 0.85 -9.72 -2.96
CA GLY A 43 0.96 -8.84 -4.14
C GLY A 43 -0.39 -8.33 -4.64
N ILE A 44 -1.26 -7.89 -3.73
CA ILE A 44 -2.60 -7.38 -4.03
C ILE A 44 -2.51 -5.98 -4.63
N ASP A 45 -1.64 -5.12 -4.11
CA ASP A 45 -1.50 -3.76 -4.63
C ASP A 45 -1.05 -3.72 -6.09
N GLY A 46 -0.21 -4.65 -6.56
CA GLY A 46 0.09 -4.75 -7.97
C GLY A 46 -1.03 -5.35 -8.80
N ALA A 47 -1.80 -6.31 -8.26
CA ALA A 47 -3.01 -6.78 -8.93
C ALA A 47 -4.05 -5.65 -9.10
N LEU A 48 -4.15 -4.73 -8.14
CA LEU A 48 -5.01 -3.54 -8.24
C LEU A 48 -4.50 -2.52 -9.27
N LEU A 49 -3.18 -2.42 -9.44
CA LEU A 49 -2.54 -1.47 -10.36
C LEU A 49 -2.31 -2.02 -11.77
N ALA A 50 -2.50 -3.32 -12.01
CA ALA A 50 -2.18 -3.97 -13.28
C ALA A 50 -2.90 -3.32 -14.49
N ASP A 51 -4.12 -2.81 -14.30
CA ASP A 51 -4.94 -2.22 -15.37
C ASP A 51 -4.72 -0.70 -15.54
N SER A 52 -3.83 -0.09 -14.76
CA SER A 52 -3.65 1.38 -14.73
C SER A 52 -2.83 1.94 -15.90
N GLY A 53 -2.29 1.09 -16.78
CA GLY A 53 -1.42 1.50 -17.89
C GLY A 53 -0.02 1.97 -17.48
N ALA A 54 0.32 1.89 -16.18
CA ALA A 54 1.65 2.22 -15.67
C ALA A 54 2.62 1.03 -15.76
N LEU A 55 3.92 1.32 -15.86
CA LEU A 55 4.95 0.31 -15.62
C LEU A 55 5.01 -0.01 -14.12
N LEU A 56 4.42 -1.13 -13.73
CA LEU A 56 4.40 -1.57 -12.35
C LEU A 56 5.61 -2.45 -12.02
N LYS A 57 6.29 -2.14 -10.93
CA LYS A 57 7.27 -3.04 -10.31
C LYS A 57 6.91 -3.26 -8.85
N GLU A 58 6.63 -4.50 -8.51
CA GLU A 58 6.44 -4.92 -7.12
C GLU A 58 7.76 -5.40 -6.50
N ILE A 59 7.89 -5.16 -5.20
CA ILE A 59 8.97 -5.72 -4.37
C ILE A 59 8.36 -6.81 -3.47
N PRO A 60 8.65 -8.11 -3.73
CA PRO A 60 8.12 -9.21 -2.93
C PRO A 60 8.80 -9.35 -1.57
N GLY A 61 8.03 -9.77 -0.56
CA GLY A 61 8.55 -10.52 0.58
C GLY A 61 9.29 -9.73 1.66
N GLY A 62 8.91 -8.48 1.93
CA GLY A 62 9.42 -7.72 3.08
C GLY A 62 9.23 -6.21 2.92
N CYS A 63 9.39 -5.44 4.00
CA CYS A 63 9.40 -3.97 3.88
C CYS A 63 10.49 -3.55 2.89
N MET A 64 10.18 -2.61 1.99
CA MET A 64 11.12 -1.89 1.12
C MET A 64 12.37 -1.41 1.89
N CYS A 65 12.19 -1.21 3.19
CA CYS A 65 13.12 -0.72 4.19
C CYS A 65 13.88 -1.80 5.00
N CYS A 66 13.40 -3.06 5.08
CA CYS A 66 13.88 -4.00 6.12
C CYS A 66 15.12 -4.83 5.74
N VAL A 67 15.51 -4.93 4.46
CA VAL A 67 16.67 -5.74 4.02
C VAL A 67 17.62 -4.89 3.19
N ASN A 68 18.36 -3.99 3.84
CA ASN A 68 19.39 -3.10 3.25
C ASN A 68 18.96 -2.36 1.96
N GLY A 69 17.66 -2.24 1.70
CA GLY A 69 17.11 -1.67 0.47
C GLY A 69 17.48 -2.42 -0.82
N LEU A 70 18.13 -3.60 -0.79
CA LEU A 70 18.61 -4.25 -2.03
C LEU A 70 17.46 -4.62 -2.99
N PRO A 71 16.33 -5.21 -2.55
CA PRO A 71 15.20 -5.46 -3.43
C PRO A 71 14.64 -4.16 -4.06
N MET A 72 14.61 -3.08 -3.27
CA MET A 72 14.23 -1.74 -3.75
C MET A 72 15.22 -1.21 -4.79
N GLN A 73 16.52 -1.31 -4.54
CA GLN A 73 17.56 -0.90 -5.48
C GLN A 73 17.47 -1.67 -6.79
N VAL A 74 17.23 -2.98 -6.75
CA VAL A 74 17.05 -3.79 -7.96
C VAL A 74 15.81 -3.35 -8.73
N GLY A 75 14.67 -3.16 -8.07
CA GLY A 75 13.43 -2.68 -8.68
C GLY A 75 13.59 -1.29 -9.29
N LEU A 76 14.16 -0.36 -8.54
CA LEU A 76 14.45 1.01 -8.95
C LEU A 76 15.38 1.05 -10.17
N ASN A 77 16.51 0.32 -10.13
CA ASN A 77 17.45 0.25 -11.25
C ASN A 77 16.83 -0.36 -12.51
N THR A 78 15.97 -1.36 -12.34
CA THR A 78 15.24 -1.97 -13.47
C THR A 78 14.32 -0.95 -14.13
N LEU A 79 13.52 -0.23 -13.34
CA LEU A 79 12.62 0.81 -13.85
C LEU A 79 13.38 1.95 -14.53
N LEU A 80 14.44 2.47 -13.91
CA LEU A 80 15.20 3.59 -14.46
C LEU A 80 15.93 3.21 -15.76
N ARG A 81 16.50 2.00 -15.87
CA ARG A 81 17.29 1.59 -17.04
C ARG A 81 16.45 1.04 -18.19
N GLN A 82 15.49 0.17 -17.88
CA GLN A 82 14.69 -0.53 -18.89
C GLN A 82 13.36 0.18 -19.14
N GLY A 83 12.72 0.64 -18.06
CA GLY A 83 11.45 1.36 -18.14
C GLY A 83 11.61 2.77 -18.70
N LYS A 84 12.68 3.49 -18.31
CA LYS A 84 12.92 4.91 -18.64
C LYS A 84 11.64 5.76 -18.53
N PRO A 85 10.94 5.73 -17.39
CA PRO A 85 9.70 6.49 -17.25
C PRO A 85 9.98 8.00 -17.17
N ASP A 86 9.01 8.80 -17.58
CA ASP A 86 9.01 10.25 -17.35
C ASP A 86 8.78 10.55 -15.86
N ARG A 87 7.94 9.73 -15.21
CA ARG A 87 7.63 9.84 -13.78
C ARG A 87 7.65 8.49 -13.06
N LEU A 88 8.21 8.47 -11.85
CA LEU A 88 8.20 7.35 -10.93
C LEU A 88 7.46 7.72 -9.64
N LEU A 89 6.39 6.99 -9.33
CA LEU A 89 5.74 7.05 -8.02
C LEU A 89 6.24 5.91 -7.14
N ILE A 90 6.60 6.20 -5.90
CA ILE A 90 7.06 5.20 -4.95
C ILE A 90 6.07 5.14 -3.79
N GLU A 91 5.44 3.98 -3.62
CA GLU A 91 4.56 3.68 -2.48
C GLU A 91 5.26 2.68 -1.55
N PRO A 92 5.82 3.13 -0.41
CA PRO A 92 6.21 2.22 0.64
C PRO A 92 4.97 1.63 1.33
N THR A 93 5.18 0.54 2.06
CA THR A 93 4.13 -0.01 2.93
C THR A 93 3.62 1.06 3.90
N GLY A 94 2.41 0.88 4.41
CA GLY A 94 1.90 1.71 5.53
C GLY A 94 2.79 1.67 6.78
N LEU A 95 3.76 0.75 6.79
CA LEU A 95 4.74 0.44 7.82
C LEU A 95 6.18 0.77 7.38
N GLY A 96 6.33 1.47 6.25
CA GLY A 96 7.62 1.74 5.64
C GLY A 96 8.29 2.95 6.24
N HIS A 97 9.60 2.84 6.49
CA HIS A 97 10.42 3.91 7.05
C HIS A 97 10.86 4.89 5.95
N PRO A 98 10.34 6.12 5.93
CA PRO A 98 10.59 7.08 4.85
C PRO A 98 12.05 7.53 4.78
N LYS A 99 12.76 7.58 5.92
CA LYS A 99 14.17 8.00 5.97
C LYS A 99 15.06 7.21 5.03
N GLN A 100 15.01 5.88 5.10
CA GLN A 100 15.91 5.03 4.31
C GLN A 100 15.62 5.13 2.81
N ILE A 101 14.35 5.31 2.45
CA ILE A 101 13.94 5.50 1.07
C ILE A 101 14.45 6.84 0.56
N LEU A 102 14.30 7.91 1.36
CA LEU A 102 14.85 9.22 1.02
C LEU A 102 16.37 9.18 0.88
N ASP A 103 17.07 8.61 1.86
CA ASP A 103 18.54 8.47 1.84
C ASP A 103 19.01 7.75 0.56
N LEU A 104 18.27 6.70 0.13
CA LEU A 104 18.54 6.00 -1.12
C LEU A 104 18.29 6.89 -2.35
N LEU A 105 17.13 7.53 -2.43
CA LEU A 105 16.71 8.32 -3.59
C LEU A 105 17.58 9.58 -3.79
N THR A 106 18.16 10.09 -2.71
CA THR A 106 19.08 11.24 -2.72
C THR A 106 20.56 10.82 -2.75
N ALA A 107 20.87 9.53 -2.85
CA ALA A 107 22.25 9.08 -2.90
C ALA A 107 22.94 9.54 -4.20
N PRO A 108 24.24 9.89 -4.19
CA PRO A 108 24.95 10.42 -5.37
C PRO A 108 24.86 9.54 -6.61
N VAL A 109 24.74 8.22 -6.44
CA VAL A 109 24.61 7.27 -7.56
C VAL A 109 23.30 7.45 -8.35
N TYR A 110 22.25 7.98 -7.73
CA TYR A 110 20.94 8.21 -8.35
C TYR A 110 20.74 9.65 -8.83
N GLU A 111 21.56 10.60 -8.39
CA GLU A 111 21.50 12.02 -8.79
C GLU A 111 21.41 12.22 -10.32
N PRO A 112 22.14 11.50 -11.19
CA PRO A 112 22.03 11.68 -12.65
C PRO A 112 20.70 11.17 -13.25
N TRP A 113 19.95 10.37 -12.51
CA TRP A 113 18.81 9.60 -13.01
C TRP A 113 17.48 10.07 -12.42
N ILE A 114 17.49 10.47 -11.15
CA ILE A 114 16.30 10.81 -10.36
C ILE A 114 16.26 12.31 -10.09
N ASP A 115 15.11 12.89 -10.39
CA ASP A 115 14.72 14.22 -9.99
C ASP A 115 13.66 14.09 -8.88
N LEU A 116 14.10 14.08 -7.62
CA LEU A 116 13.20 13.87 -6.47
C LEU A 116 12.38 15.15 -6.22
N ARG A 117 11.09 15.06 -6.54
CA ARG A 117 10.08 16.10 -6.33
C ARG A 117 9.46 15.98 -4.93
N ALA A 118 8.49 16.84 -4.64
CA ALA A 118 7.82 16.89 -3.35
C ALA A 118 7.35 15.50 -2.87
N THR A 119 7.57 15.22 -1.60
CA THR A 119 7.02 14.04 -0.91
C THR A 119 5.64 14.33 -0.36
N LEU A 120 4.72 13.40 -0.58
CA LEU A 120 3.33 13.52 -0.14
C LEU A 120 3.09 12.49 0.96
N CYS A 121 2.49 12.90 2.09
CA CYS A 121 1.98 11.96 3.09
C CYS A 121 0.46 11.99 3.11
N ILE A 122 -0.16 10.86 2.77
CA ILE A 122 -1.60 10.69 2.86
C ILE A 122 -1.98 10.34 4.30
N LEU A 123 -2.78 11.20 4.92
CA LEU A 123 -3.25 11.10 6.30
C LEU A 123 -4.78 10.96 6.32
N ASP A 124 -5.28 9.96 7.04
CA ASP A 124 -6.68 9.91 7.48
C ASP A 124 -6.78 10.61 8.84
N PRO A 125 -7.44 11.78 8.96
CA PRO A 125 -7.50 12.55 10.21
C PRO A 125 -8.02 11.77 11.41
N ARG A 126 -8.83 10.72 11.21
CA ARG A 126 -9.34 9.89 12.31
C ARG A 126 -8.23 9.12 13.03
N LEU A 127 -7.09 8.87 12.38
CA LEU A 127 -5.92 8.25 13.01
C LEU A 127 -5.30 9.15 14.09
N LEU A 128 -5.54 10.46 14.05
CA LEU A 128 -5.07 11.38 15.10
C LEU A 128 -5.88 11.25 16.40
N LEU A 129 -7.05 10.61 16.36
CA LEU A 129 -7.85 10.30 17.55
C LEU A 129 -7.38 9.01 18.24
N ASP A 130 -6.64 8.16 17.53
CA ASP A 130 -6.11 6.91 18.06
C ASP A 130 -4.74 7.15 18.71
N GLN A 131 -4.69 6.98 20.03
CA GLN A 131 -3.45 7.15 20.80
C GLN A 131 -2.36 6.17 20.39
N GLN A 132 -2.70 4.96 19.94
CA GLN A 132 -1.70 3.99 19.49
C GLN A 132 -1.04 4.46 18.19
N SER A 133 -1.83 4.93 17.23
CA SER A 133 -1.34 5.53 15.99
C SER A 133 -0.47 6.76 16.27
N VAL A 134 -0.92 7.70 17.10
CA VAL A 134 -0.14 8.92 17.41
C VAL A 134 1.15 8.60 18.17
N ALA A 135 1.13 7.59 19.04
CA ALA A 135 2.30 7.11 19.77
C ALA A 135 3.28 6.29 18.91
N ASN A 136 2.86 5.83 17.73
CA ASN A 136 3.70 5.07 16.81
C ASN A 136 4.79 5.96 16.16
N GLU A 137 6.05 5.54 16.26
CA GLU A 137 7.19 6.26 15.66
C GLU A 137 7.09 6.35 14.15
N ASN A 138 6.77 5.25 13.47
CA ASN A 138 6.66 5.22 12.02
C ASN A 138 5.53 6.13 11.50
N PHE A 139 4.40 6.21 12.21
CA PHE A 139 3.34 7.18 11.90
C PHE A 139 3.86 8.63 11.91
N ARG A 140 4.62 9.00 12.95
CA ARG A 140 5.21 10.34 13.07
C ARG A 140 6.29 10.59 12.02
N ASP A 141 7.15 9.61 11.74
CA ASP A 141 8.22 9.72 10.75
C ASP A 141 7.65 9.92 9.34
N GLN A 142 6.59 9.18 8.98
CA GLN A 142 5.88 9.36 7.71
C GLN A 142 5.35 10.77 7.55
N LEU A 143 4.69 11.29 8.58
CA LEU A 143 4.22 12.68 8.58
C LEU A 143 5.36 13.68 8.52
N ALA A 144 6.43 13.49 9.29
CA ALA A 144 7.58 14.41 9.33
C ALA A 144 8.34 14.47 8.01
N SER A 145 8.38 13.36 7.26
CA SER A 145 9.10 13.25 5.98
C SER A 145 8.48 14.00 4.79
N ALA A 146 7.24 14.47 4.96
CA ALA A 146 6.43 15.00 3.87
C ALA A 146 6.67 16.49 3.62
N ASP A 147 6.74 16.90 2.36
CA ASP A 147 6.56 18.28 1.91
C ASP A 147 5.09 18.71 2.00
N ILE A 148 4.19 17.78 1.67
CA ILE A 148 2.75 18.03 1.55
C ILE A 148 2.00 16.98 2.36
N ILE A 149 1.12 17.43 3.25
CA ILE A 149 0.18 16.57 3.95
C ILE A 149 -1.14 16.58 3.20
N ILE A 150 -1.61 15.41 2.79
CA ILE A 150 -2.92 15.21 2.20
C ILE A 150 -3.85 14.65 3.28
N ALA A 151 -4.72 15.48 3.85
CA ALA A 151 -5.80 15.04 4.72
C ALA A 151 -6.91 14.41 3.87
N ASN A 152 -6.83 13.09 3.69
CA ASN A 152 -7.73 12.30 2.87
C ASN A 152 -8.94 11.80 3.68
N LYS A 153 -9.97 11.33 2.95
CA LYS A 153 -11.24 10.83 3.47
C LYS A 153 -12.06 11.87 4.22
N THR A 154 -12.08 13.10 3.71
CA THR A 154 -12.90 14.17 4.28
C THR A 154 -14.39 13.86 4.24
N ASP A 155 -14.84 12.97 3.35
CA ASP A 155 -16.20 12.40 3.33
C ASP A 155 -16.56 11.65 4.62
N ARG A 156 -15.56 11.19 5.37
CA ARG A 156 -15.73 10.44 6.63
C ARG A 156 -15.20 11.19 7.84
N ALA A 157 -14.81 12.45 7.67
CA ALA A 157 -14.34 13.26 8.77
C ALA A 157 -15.47 13.56 9.75
N THR A 158 -15.10 13.64 11.02
CA THR A 158 -15.96 14.10 12.11
C THR A 158 -15.41 15.40 12.67
N ALA A 159 -16.24 16.19 13.35
CA ALA A 159 -15.78 17.40 14.02
C ALA A 159 -14.61 17.14 14.98
N GLN A 160 -14.56 15.95 15.60
CA GLN A 160 -13.46 15.54 16.47
C GLN A 160 -12.17 15.31 15.68
N SER A 161 -12.21 14.58 14.55
CA SER A 161 -11.02 14.33 13.73
C SER A 161 -10.52 15.60 13.06
N ASP A 162 -11.41 16.51 12.66
CA ASP A 162 -11.02 17.82 12.12
C ASP A 162 -10.33 18.68 13.17
N THR A 163 -10.86 18.67 14.40
CA THR A 163 -10.23 19.36 15.53
C THR A 163 -8.84 18.77 15.81
N ALA A 164 -8.71 17.44 15.81
CA ALA A 164 -7.43 16.76 16.00
C ALA A 164 -6.43 17.11 14.89
N LEU A 165 -6.87 17.16 13.61
CA LEU A 165 -6.05 17.61 12.49
C LEU A 165 -5.57 19.04 12.66
N GLN A 166 -6.47 19.96 13.03
CA GLN A 166 -6.12 21.37 13.25
C GLN A 166 -5.13 21.54 14.41
N GLN A 167 -5.30 20.81 15.50
CA GLN A 167 -4.36 20.82 16.63
C GLN A 167 -2.99 20.28 16.21
N TRP A 168 -2.96 19.14 15.54
CA TRP A 168 -1.73 18.55 15.01
C TRP A 168 -1.05 19.50 14.01
N TRP A 169 -1.80 20.11 13.11
CA TRP A 169 -1.28 21.05 12.11
C TRP A 169 -0.66 22.30 12.74
N ARG A 170 -1.28 22.87 13.77
CA ARG A 170 -0.71 24.01 14.52
C ARG A 170 0.61 23.66 15.18
N GLN A 171 0.75 22.44 15.69
CA GLN A 171 1.93 22.00 16.41
C GLN A 171 3.06 21.54 15.48
N TYR A 172 2.73 20.84 14.40
CA TYR A 172 3.70 20.13 13.57
C TYR A 172 3.72 20.60 12.11
N GLY A 173 2.70 21.31 11.63
CA GLY A 173 2.54 21.67 10.21
C GLY A 173 3.72 22.45 9.65
N GLY A 174 4.27 23.40 10.41
CA GLY A 174 5.41 24.22 9.98
C GLY A 174 5.07 25.01 8.70
N ASN A 175 6.02 25.07 7.77
CA ASN A 175 5.85 25.77 6.48
C ASN A 175 5.31 24.87 5.36
N ARG A 176 4.79 23.70 5.70
CA ARG A 176 4.34 22.69 4.72
C ARG A 176 2.96 23.03 4.19
N GLN A 177 2.54 22.33 3.14
CA GLN A 177 1.19 22.47 2.58
C GLN A 177 0.25 21.41 3.17
N LEU A 178 -0.96 21.84 3.52
CA LEU A 178 -2.07 20.95 3.89
C LEU A 178 -3.12 21.01 2.78
N ILE A 179 -3.41 19.86 2.19
CA ILE A 179 -4.44 19.71 1.15
C ILE A 179 -5.48 18.72 1.66
N HIS A 180 -6.75 19.02 1.43
CA HIS A 180 -7.86 18.13 1.75
C HIS A 180 -8.24 17.32 0.52
N ALA A 181 -8.52 16.03 0.71
CA ALA A 181 -8.90 15.12 -0.35
C ALA A 181 -10.05 14.19 0.07
N GLU A 182 -10.90 13.88 -0.89
CA GLU A 182 -11.98 12.91 -0.77
C GLU A 182 -11.71 11.76 -1.72
N HIS A 183 -11.95 10.52 -1.28
CA HIS A 183 -11.74 9.33 -2.12
C HIS A 183 -10.35 9.23 -2.79
N GLY A 184 -9.30 9.79 -2.18
CA GLY A 184 -7.95 9.81 -2.74
C GLY A 184 -7.76 10.75 -3.94
N GLN A 185 -8.72 11.64 -4.21
CA GLN A 185 -8.63 12.57 -5.32
C GLN A 185 -7.63 13.69 -4.99
N ILE A 186 -6.50 13.70 -5.70
CA ILE A 186 -5.40 14.65 -5.50
C ILE A 186 -5.01 15.28 -6.83
N ASP A 187 -4.80 16.59 -6.84
CA ASP A 187 -4.36 17.32 -8.03
C ASP A 187 -2.93 16.87 -8.42
N GLY A 188 -2.78 16.34 -9.63
CA GLY A 188 -1.49 15.89 -10.17
C GLY A 188 -0.42 16.98 -10.19
N LYS A 189 -0.79 18.26 -10.22
CA LYS A 189 0.16 19.39 -10.16
C LYS A 189 0.98 19.42 -8.89
N LEU A 190 0.49 18.84 -7.79
CA LEU A 190 1.23 18.72 -6.54
C LEU A 190 2.52 17.91 -6.73
N LEU A 191 2.53 16.98 -7.68
CA LEU A 191 3.70 16.14 -7.97
C LEU A 191 4.84 16.88 -8.65
N ASP A 192 4.59 18.05 -9.23
CA ASP A 192 5.62 18.89 -9.88
C ASP A 192 6.30 19.88 -8.92
N LEU A 193 5.77 20.02 -7.71
CA LEU A 193 6.35 20.89 -6.69
C LEU A 193 7.76 20.40 -6.31
N PRO A 194 8.71 21.32 -6.06
CA PRO A 194 10.04 20.94 -5.63
C PRO A 194 10.00 20.35 -4.21
N ARG A 195 10.93 19.44 -3.91
CA ARG A 195 11.18 19.01 -2.54
C ARG A 195 11.83 20.15 -1.76
N GLN A 196 11.21 20.58 -0.67
CA GLN A 196 11.68 21.65 0.22
C GLN A 196 12.02 21.11 1.62
N ASN A 197 11.42 19.99 2.02
CA ASN A 197 11.63 19.35 3.30
C ASN A 197 12.90 18.51 3.30
N LEU A 198 13.96 19.12 3.84
CA LEU A 198 15.28 18.51 4.05
C LEU A 198 15.53 18.16 5.53
N ALA A 199 14.47 18.13 6.36
CA ALA A 199 14.62 17.83 7.78
C ALA A 199 15.27 16.47 7.97
N GLU A 200 16.24 16.40 8.90
CA GLU A 200 16.78 15.11 9.33
C GLU A 200 15.70 14.33 10.06
N LEU A 201 15.36 13.17 9.51
CA LEU A 201 14.47 12.23 10.16
C LEU A 201 15.29 11.43 11.18
N PRO A 202 14.71 11.10 12.35
CA PRO A 202 15.40 10.27 13.34
C PRO A 202 15.76 8.91 12.75
N ALA A 203 16.88 8.35 13.18
CA ALA A 203 17.16 6.94 12.96
C ALA A 203 16.19 6.14 13.83
N SER A 204 15.21 5.48 13.21
CA SER A 204 14.24 4.65 13.95
C SER A 204 14.98 3.53 14.70
N ALA A 205 14.86 3.45 16.02
CA ALA A 205 15.58 2.47 16.86
C ALA A 205 15.17 1.00 16.56
N ALA A 206 14.09 0.78 15.81
CA ALA A 206 13.59 -0.54 15.38
C ALA A 206 14.47 -1.28 14.36
N HIS A 207 15.70 -0.81 14.10
CA HIS A 207 16.66 -1.41 13.16
C HIS A 207 17.30 -2.74 13.61
N SER A 208 16.88 -3.31 14.74
CA SER A 208 17.43 -4.55 15.32
C SER A 208 16.47 -5.74 15.33
N HIS A 209 15.34 -5.68 14.61
CA HIS A 209 14.49 -6.85 14.43
C HIS A 209 14.77 -7.58 13.12
N THR A 210 15.73 -8.49 13.22
CA THR A 210 15.83 -9.72 12.46
C THR A 210 14.48 -10.45 12.45
N HIS A 211 13.91 -10.63 11.27
CA HIS A 211 13.50 -11.94 10.71
C HIS A 211 13.02 -11.69 9.27
N ALA A 212 13.95 -11.68 8.33
CA ALA A 212 13.59 -11.98 6.95
C ALA A 212 13.13 -13.45 6.92
N SER A 213 11.82 -13.67 6.92
CA SER A 213 11.22 -14.87 6.35
C SER A 213 11.86 -15.05 4.96
N LYS A 214 12.63 -16.12 4.77
CA LYS A 214 13.31 -16.47 3.52
C LYS A 214 12.32 -16.89 2.41
N LYS A 215 11.29 -16.09 2.14
CA LYS A 215 10.33 -16.35 1.08
C LYS A 215 10.31 -15.16 0.13
N GLY A 216 11.30 -15.14 -0.77
CA GLY A 216 11.37 -14.21 -1.91
C GLY A 216 10.27 -14.48 -2.95
N LEU A 217 10.48 -14.10 -4.22
CA LEU A 217 9.51 -14.21 -5.35
C LEU A 217 8.66 -15.50 -5.41
N ALA A 218 9.16 -16.62 -4.88
CA ALA A 218 8.40 -17.85 -4.71
C ALA A 218 7.11 -17.67 -3.89
N ALA A 219 6.96 -16.63 -3.07
CA ALA A 219 5.74 -16.32 -2.32
C ALA A 219 4.59 -15.80 -3.19
N LEU A 220 4.91 -15.14 -4.32
CA LEU A 220 3.93 -14.54 -5.23
C LEU A 220 3.34 -15.53 -6.24
N ASN A 221 3.93 -16.72 -6.36
CA ASN A 221 3.54 -17.72 -7.35
C ASN A 221 2.90 -18.93 -6.68
N LEU A 222 1.78 -19.37 -7.26
CA LEU A 222 1.18 -20.66 -6.96
C LEU A 222 1.99 -21.76 -7.67
N PRO A 223 2.56 -22.75 -6.96
CA PRO A 223 3.21 -23.89 -7.62
C PRO A 223 2.21 -24.63 -8.50
N ALA A 224 2.63 -25.12 -9.67
CA ALA A 224 1.76 -25.68 -10.72
C ALA A 224 0.86 -26.87 -10.32
N GLN A 225 1.00 -27.40 -9.10
CA GLN A 225 0.22 -28.54 -8.57
C GLN A 225 -0.65 -28.18 -7.37
N GLN A 226 -0.63 -26.93 -6.88
CA GLN A 226 -1.45 -26.50 -5.74
C GLN A 226 -2.62 -25.66 -6.25
N ARG A 227 -3.83 -25.91 -5.74
CA ARG A 227 -5.00 -25.06 -6.06
C ARG A 227 -5.05 -23.79 -5.24
N TRP A 228 -4.37 -23.78 -4.09
CA TRP A 228 -4.25 -22.61 -3.24
C TRP A 228 -3.04 -22.72 -2.33
N ARG A 229 -2.60 -21.56 -1.82
CA ARG A 229 -1.51 -21.44 -0.85
C ARG A 229 -1.86 -20.40 0.20
N ARG A 230 -1.44 -20.65 1.45
CA ARG A 230 -1.40 -19.64 2.52
C ARG A 230 0.02 -19.12 2.73
N SER A 231 0.14 -17.83 3.06
CA SER A 231 1.34 -17.26 3.66
C SER A 231 1.05 -16.47 4.92
N LEU A 232 2.01 -16.46 5.83
CA LEU A 232 1.94 -15.78 7.11
C LEU A 232 3.16 -14.86 7.24
N ASN A 233 2.93 -13.62 7.64
CA ASN A 233 3.97 -12.66 7.94
C ASN A 233 3.67 -11.98 9.28
N SER A 234 4.71 -11.59 10.02
CA SER A 234 4.57 -10.84 11.25
C SER A 234 5.70 -9.84 11.41
N GLY A 235 5.40 -8.68 11.97
CA GLY A 235 6.37 -7.61 12.16
C GLY A 235 5.72 -6.33 12.68
N GLN A 236 6.48 -5.54 13.44
CA GLN A 236 6.06 -4.21 13.93
C GLN A 236 4.69 -4.22 14.63
N GLY A 237 4.42 -5.23 15.48
CA GLY A 237 3.15 -5.36 16.20
C GLY A 237 1.96 -5.84 15.37
N HIS A 238 2.16 -6.19 14.10
CA HIS A 238 1.12 -6.67 13.21
C HIS A 238 1.38 -8.11 12.73
N GLN A 239 0.31 -8.83 12.45
CA GLN A 239 0.30 -10.13 11.79
C GLN A 239 -0.51 -10.03 10.50
N ALA A 240 -0.01 -10.66 9.43
CA ALA A 240 -0.69 -10.74 8.15
C ALA A 240 -0.85 -12.20 7.73
N CYS A 241 -2.02 -12.53 7.19
CA CYS A 241 -2.30 -13.83 6.59
C CYS A 241 -2.88 -13.64 5.20
N GLY A 242 -2.24 -14.28 4.24
CA GLY A 242 -2.53 -14.13 2.83
C GLY A 242 -2.86 -15.47 2.17
N TRP A 243 -3.76 -15.44 1.20
CA TRP A 243 -4.13 -16.61 0.39
C TRP A 243 -4.09 -16.28 -1.10
N ILE A 244 -3.52 -17.21 -1.87
CA ILE A 244 -3.56 -17.21 -3.35
C ILE A 244 -4.33 -18.46 -3.76
N PHE A 245 -5.24 -18.34 -4.73
CA PHE A 245 -5.98 -19.44 -5.34
C PHE A 245 -5.77 -19.44 -6.85
N ASP A 246 -5.78 -20.63 -7.45
CA ASP A 246 -5.67 -20.80 -8.90
C ASP A 246 -6.81 -20.11 -9.67
N ALA A 247 -6.65 -20.06 -11.00
CA ALA A 247 -7.66 -19.53 -11.90
C ALA A 247 -9.00 -20.29 -11.82
N ASP A 248 -8.97 -21.58 -11.53
CA ASP A 248 -10.20 -22.40 -11.54
C ASP A 248 -11.04 -22.23 -10.28
N THR A 249 -10.49 -21.62 -9.23
CA THR A 249 -11.20 -21.40 -7.98
C THR A 249 -12.07 -20.14 -8.08
N VAL A 250 -13.39 -20.36 -8.10
CA VAL A 250 -14.42 -19.32 -8.08
C VAL A 250 -15.11 -19.29 -6.72
N PHE A 251 -15.42 -18.11 -6.21
CA PHE A 251 -16.04 -17.92 -4.89
C PHE A 251 -17.50 -17.45 -5.02
N ASP A 252 -18.31 -17.85 -4.05
CA ASP A 252 -19.64 -17.30 -3.80
C ASP A 252 -19.52 -15.82 -3.43
N THR A 253 -20.13 -14.95 -4.25
CA THR A 253 -19.99 -13.49 -4.12
C THR A 253 -20.51 -13.01 -2.77
N ILE A 254 -21.71 -13.45 -2.35
CA ILE A 254 -22.37 -12.95 -1.14
C ILE A 254 -21.58 -13.38 0.10
N GLY A 255 -21.29 -14.67 0.22
CA GLY A 255 -20.57 -15.22 1.37
C GLY A 255 -19.15 -14.68 1.49
N LEU A 256 -18.48 -14.35 0.37
CA LEU A 256 -17.17 -13.70 0.39
C LEU A 256 -17.24 -12.27 0.95
N LEU A 257 -18.26 -11.51 0.56
CA LEU A 257 -18.48 -10.15 1.08
C LEU A 257 -18.83 -10.16 2.58
N GLU A 258 -19.65 -11.10 3.03
CA GLU A 258 -19.96 -11.28 4.45
C GLU A 258 -18.72 -11.71 5.24
N TRP A 259 -17.95 -12.66 4.74
CA TRP A 259 -16.70 -13.10 5.37
C TRP A 259 -15.70 -11.95 5.51
N ALA A 260 -15.52 -11.14 4.46
CA ALA A 260 -14.63 -10.00 4.51
C ALA A 260 -15.11 -8.92 5.48
N ARG A 261 -16.43 -8.70 5.58
CA ARG A 261 -17.04 -7.73 6.51
C ARG A 261 -16.87 -8.16 7.97
N LEU A 262 -17.10 -9.44 8.26
CA LEU A 262 -17.17 -9.97 9.62
C LEU A 262 -15.83 -10.47 10.18
N ALA A 263 -14.80 -10.60 9.34
CA ALA A 263 -13.48 -11.02 9.80
C ALA A 263 -12.98 -10.11 10.94
N PRO A 264 -12.57 -10.65 12.11
CA PRO A 264 -12.16 -9.86 13.27
C PRO A 264 -10.71 -9.36 13.12
N VAL A 265 -10.46 -8.61 12.05
CA VAL A 265 -9.14 -8.09 11.68
C VAL A 265 -9.26 -6.62 11.31
N GLY A 266 -8.17 -5.87 11.51
CA GLY A 266 -8.13 -4.44 11.20
C GLY A 266 -8.16 -4.11 9.71
N ARG A 267 -7.70 -5.03 8.84
CA ARG A 267 -7.69 -4.82 7.40
C ARG A 267 -8.00 -6.09 6.61
N VAL A 268 -8.72 -5.92 5.49
CA VAL A 268 -8.91 -6.95 4.45
C VAL A 268 -8.62 -6.30 3.11
N LYS A 269 -7.78 -6.93 2.29
CA LYS A 269 -7.61 -6.59 0.89
C LYS A 269 -7.79 -7.83 0.06
N GLY A 270 -8.43 -7.74 -1.10
CA GLY A 270 -8.53 -8.88 -2.00
C GLY A 270 -8.95 -8.51 -3.41
N VAL A 271 -8.48 -9.32 -4.36
CA VAL A 271 -8.95 -9.40 -5.74
C VAL A 271 -9.35 -10.86 -5.94
N MET A 272 -10.66 -11.12 -5.95
CA MET A 272 -11.18 -12.48 -5.87
C MET A 272 -12.02 -12.79 -7.10
N ARG A 273 -11.85 -13.98 -7.65
CA ARG A 273 -12.65 -14.47 -8.78
C ARG A 273 -14.03 -14.91 -8.28
N ILE A 274 -15.06 -14.35 -8.87
CA ILE A 274 -16.47 -14.67 -8.61
C ILE A 274 -17.14 -15.10 -9.92
N GLN A 275 -18.36 -15.61 -9.86
CA GLN A 275 -19.05 -16.12 -11.04
C GLN A 275 -19.24 -15.03 -12.11
N GLU A 276 -19.44 -13.79 -11.69
CA GLU A 276 -19.65 -12.63 -12.55
C GLU A 276 -18.35 -12.02 -13.10
N GLY A 277 -17.18 -12.50 -12.67
CA GLY A 277 -15.87 -11.95 -13.03
C GLY A 277 -14.95 -11.80 -11.82
N LEU A 278 -14.75 -10.57 -11.36
CA LEU A 278 -13.92 -10.27 -10.19
C LEU A 278 -14.66 -9.38 -9.18
N VAL A 279 -14.29 -9.54 -7.91
CA VAL A 279 -14.60 -8.59 -6.85
C VAL A 279 -13.31 -8.10 -6.20
N ARG A 280 -13.18 -6.77 -6.09
CA ARG A 280 -12.15 -6.10 -5.31
C ARG A 280 -12.72 -5.75 -3.95
N ILE A 281 -12.01 -6.15 -2.91
CA ILE A 281 -12.37 -5.92 -1.51
C ILE A 281 -11.28 -5.07 -0.90
N ASN A 282 -11.64 -3.94 -0.31
CA ASN A 282 -10.72 -3.12 0.47
C ASN A 282 -11.44 -2.66 1.73
N ARG A 283 -11.07 -3.26 2.87
CA ARG A 283 -11.60 -2.96 4.19
C ARG A 283 -10.50 -2.45 5.11
N GLN A 284 -10.74 -1.34 5.78
CA GLN A 284 -9.92 -0.83 6.88
C GLN A 284 -10.83 -0.47 8.05
N GLY A 285 -10.76 -1.24 9.14
CA GLY A 285 -11.74 -1.16 10.23
C GLY A 285 -13.16 -1.36 9.71
N ASP A 286 -14.01 -0.36 9.91
CA ASP A 286 -15.40 -0.33 9.42
C ASP A 286 -15.54 0.27 8.02
N ASP A 287 -14.47 0.82 7.45
CA ASP A 287 -14.47 1.32 6.09
C ASP A 287 -14.38 0.14 5.11
N LEU A 288 -15.51 -0.28 4.53
CA LEU A 288 -15.55 -1.32 3.50
C LEU A 288 -15.86 -0.71 2.12
N HIS A 289 -14.97 -0.92 1.16
CA HIS A 289 -15.15 -0.61 -0.25
C HIS A 289 -15.13 -1.89 -1.08
N ILE A 290 -16.09 -2.00 -1.99
CA ILE A 290 -16.29 -3.15 -2.87
C ILE A 290 -16.49 -2.64 -4.29
N GLU A 291 -15.76 -3.23 -5.22
CA GLU A 291 -15.91 -2.99 -6.67
C GLU A 291 -16.04 -4.34 -7.37
N THR A 292 -16.91 -4.45 -8.38
CA THR A 292 -17.03 -5.64 -9.21
C THR A 292 -16.74 -5.29 -10.66
N GLN A 293 -16.10 -6.22 -11.37
CA GLN A 293 -15.85 -6.08 -12.81
C GLN A 293 -16.13 -7.41 -13.50
N SER A 294 -16.57 -7.35 -14.76
CA SER A 294 -16.98 -8.55 -15.51
C SER A 294 -15.83 -9.42 -16.02
N VAL A 295 -14.60 -8.94 -15.89
CA VAL A 295 -13.40 -9.65 -16.32
C VAL A 295 -12.81 -10.38 -15.12
N ALA A 296 -12.59 -11.68 -15.23
CA ALA A 296 -11.98 -12.46 -14.16
C ALA A 296 -10.49 -12.10 -13.99
N PRO A 297 -9.95 -12.05 -12.74
CA PRO A 297 -8.54 -11.80 -12.51
C PRO A 297 -7.74 -13.08 -12.80
N PRO A 298 -6.45 -13.06 -13.17
CA PRO A 298 -5.69 -14.27 -13.51
C PRO A 298 -5.64 -15.32 -12.39
N ASP A 299 -5.67 -14.88 -11.14
CA ASP A 299 -5.79 -15.70 -9.92
C ASP A 299 -6.60 -14.93 -8.87
N SER A 300 -6.99 -15.60 -7.78
CA SER A 300 -7.61 -14.91 -6.63
C SER A 300 -6.59 -14.70 -5.52
N ARG A 301 -6.57 -13.49 -4.95
CA ARG A 301 -5.62 -13.05 -3.93
C ARG A 301 -6.36 -12.33 -2.82
N VAL A 302 -6.14 -12.71 -1.56
CA VAL A 302 -6.71 -12.01 -0.39
C VAL A 302 -5.74 -12.00 0.77
N GLU A 303 -5.67 -10.88 1.48
CA GLU A 303 -4.79 -10.65 2.61
C GLU A 303 -5.52 -9.93 3.73
N LEU A 304 -5.30 -10.44 4.94
CA LEU A 304 -5.83 -9.91 6.17
C LEU A 304 -4.68 -9.43 7.05
N ILE A 305 -4.84 -8.26 7.69
CA ILE A 305 -3.88 -7.73 8.65
C ILE A 305 -4.57 -7.49 9.99
N SER A 306 -3.96 -7.97 11.06
CA SER A 306 -4.42 -7.77 12.43
C SER A 306 -3.29 -7.24 13.31
N ASN A 307 -3.65 -6.43 14.31
CA ASN A 307 -2.77 -5.99 15.39
C ASN A 307 -2.94 -6.83 16.67
N THR A 308 -3.81 -7.84 16.63
CA THR A 308 -4.06 -8.78 17.73
C THR A 308 -3.85 -10.22 17.28
N GLU A 309 -3.73 -11.13 18.25
CA GLU A 309 -3.68 -12.55 17.98
C GLU A 309 -4.98 -13.01 17.29
N THR A 310 -4.84 -13.66 16.14
CA THR A 310 -5.96 -13.97 15.24
C THR A 310 -5.96 -15.45 14.89
N ASP A 311 -7.13 -16.10 14.98
CA ASP A 311 -7.28 -17.49 14.54
C ASP A 311 -7.40 -17.58 13.01
N TRP A 312 -6.24 -17.66 12.36
CA TRP A 312 -6.12 -17.80 10.92
C TRP A 312 -6.71 -19.10 10.36
N ASN A 313 -6.84 -20.16 11.16
CA ASN A 313 -7.39 -21.43 10.70
C ASN A 313 -8.92 -21.36 10.58
N THR A 314 -9.59 -20.68 11.52
CA THR A 314 -11.02 -20.43 11.44
C THR A 314 -11.36 -19.57 10.21
N LEU A 315 -10.62 -18.48 10.01
CA LEU A 315 -10.77 -17.60 8.84
C LEU A 315 -10.55 -18.35 7.52
N GLN A 316 -9.48 -19.15 7.43
CA GLN A 316 -9.20 -19.98 6.27
C GLN A 316 -10.31 -21.00 5.99
N THR A 317 -10.79 -21.69 7.04
CA THR A 317 -11.83 -22.71 6.89
C THR A 317 -13.12 -22.10 6.37
N ALA A 318 -13.50 -20.93 6.88
CA ALA A 318 -14.63 -20.19 6.36
C ALA A 318 -14.43 -19.79 4.89
N LEU A 319 -13.28 -19.20 4.54
CA LEU A 319 -12.95 -18.81 3.16
C LEU A 319 -13.00 -20.00 2.18
N LEU A 320 -12.45 -21.15 2.57
CA LEU A 320 -12.42 -22.35 1.73
C LEU A 320 -13.81 -22.97 1.48
N LYS A 321 -14.79 -22.73 2.38
CA LYS A 321 -16.18 -23.18 2.21
C LYS A 321 -16.95 -22.34 1.20
N LEU A 322 -16.48 -21.13 0.90
CA LEU A 322 -17.10 -20.22 -0.05
C LEU A 322 -16.76 -20.53 -1.51
N ARG A 323 -15.87 -21.50 -1.77
CA ARG A 323 -15.53 -21.91 -3.13
C ARG A 323 -16.73 -22.63 -3.75
N LEU A 324 -17.12 -22.18 -4.94
CA LEU A 324 -18.12 -22.85 -5.74
C LEU A 324 -17.52 -24.13 -6.33
N ALA A 325 -18.34 -25.19 -6.42
CA ALA A 325 -17.92 -26.38 -7.14
C ALA A 325 -17.70 -26.01 -8.61
N THR A 326 -16.54 -26.37 -9.15
CA THR A 326 -16.29 -26.29 -10.59
C THR A 326 -17.27 -27.25 -11.25
N HIS A 327 -18.28 -26.72 -11.94
CA HIS A 327 -19.10 -27.55 -12.83
C HIS A 327 -18.16 -28.06 -13.92
N ALA A 328 -17.93 -29.38 -13.92
CA ALA A 328 -17.24 -30.10 -14.97
C ALA A 328 -18.08 -30.07 -16.27
#